data_AF-A0A239M4F2-F1
#
_entry.id   AF-A0A239M4F2-F1
#
_cell.length_a   1.000
_cell.length_b   1.000
_cell.length_c   1.000
_cell.angle_alpha   90.00
_cell.angle_beta   90.00
_cell.angle_gamma   90.00
#
_symmetry.space_group_name_H-M   'P 1'
#
loop_
_entity.id
_entity.type
_entity.pdbx_description
1 polymer ?
#
loop_
_entity_poly.entity_id
_entity_poly.type
_entity_poly.pdbx_seq_one_letter_code
_entity_poly.pdbx_strand_id
1 'polypeptide(L)'
;MSDDLQEFARQLMRAVRDEAIQSCDNALTTGPRTAVGRRWFDATDAAGRDAIRMAIPDIVDEVIFHFLNRGIDQGALPLSLRTSDGSVVDLAALDDDGLGGWFMTDWRQRYSDERFSDDFSE
;
A
#
# COMPACT_ATOMS: atom_id res chain seq x y z
N MET A 1 -0.13 6.10 19.11
CA MET A 1 -1.10 5.88 18.02
C MET A 1 -2.48 5.59 18.60
N SER A 2 -3.51 6.34 18.20
CA SER A 2 -4.90 6.10 18.63
C SER A 2 -5.46 4.80 18.03
N ASP A 3 -6.55 4.27 18.61
CA ASP A 3 -7.22 3.06 18.08
C ASP A 3 -7.79 3.31 16.68
N ASP A 4 -8.32 4.51 16.41
CA ASP A 4 -8.81 4.88 15.08
C ASP A 4 -7.68 4.94 14.04
N LEU A 5 -6.48 5.42 14.42
CA LEU A 5 -5.32 5.44 13.53
C LEU A 5 -4.78 4.02 13.27
N GLN A 6 -4.82 3.14 14.27
CA GLN A 6 -4.51 1.71 14.08
C GLN A 6 -5.52 1.02 13.16
N GLU A 7 -6.81 1.35 13.28
CA GLU A 7 -7.86 0.83 12.39
C GLU A 7 -7.63 1.33 10.95
N PHE A 8 -7.37 2.62 10.79
CA PHE A 8 -7.03 3.21 9.49
C PHE A 8 -5.83 2.49 8.85
N ALA A 9 -4.74 2.32 9.60
CA ALA A 9 -3.55 1.61 9.12
C ALA A 9 -3.90 0.19 8.68
N ARG A 10 -4.67 -0.56 9.48
CA ARG A 10 -5.07 -1.93 9.14
C ARG A 10 -5.93 -2.00 7.87
N GLN A 11 -6.85 -1.06 7.69
CA GLN A 11 -7.69 -0.99 6.49
C GLN A 11 -6.89 -0.61 5.25
N LEU A 12 -5.98 0.37 5.36
CA LEU A 12 -5.09 0.76 4.27
C LEU A 12 -4.25 -0.45 3.80
N MET A 13 -3.69 -1.20 4.75
CA MET A 13 -2.88 -2.37 4.43
C MET A 13 -3.70 -3.46 3.74
N ARG A 14 -4.81 -3.88 4.34
CA ARG A 14 -5.60 -5.00 3.79
C ARG A 14 -6.34 -4.64 2.51
N ALA A 15 -7.10 -3.56 2.54
CA ALA A 15 -8.05 -3.23 1.46
C ALA A 15 -7.39 -2.50 0.28
N VAL A 16 -6.19 -1.92 0.48
CA VAL A 16 -5.49 -1.21 -0.60
C VAL A 16 -4.21 -1.91 -0.98
N ARG A 17 -3.26 -2.05 -0.05
CA ARG A 17 -1.95 -2.62 -0.36
C ARG A 17 -2.05 -4.08 -0.78
N ASP A 18 -2.59 -4.92 0.08
CA ASP A 18 -2.59 -6.37 -0.10
C ASP A 18 -3.52 -6.77 -1.25
N GLU A 19 -4.71 -6.17 -1.34
CA GLU A 19 -5.61 -6.35 -2.49
C GLU A 19 -4.97 -5.92 -3.82
N ALA A 20 -4.20 -4.83 -3.86
CA ALA A 20 -3.49 -4.41 -5.07
C ALA A 20 -2.42 -5.42 -5.49
N ILE A 21 -1.60 -5.89 -4.55
CA ILE A 21 -0.58 -6.92 -4.81
C ILE A 21 -1.24 -8.19 -5.35
N GLN A 22 -2.29 -8.67 -4.68
CA GLN A 22 -3.02 -9.87 -5.08
C GLN A 22 -3.68 -9.71 -6.46
N SER A 23 -4.20 -8.52 -6.77
CA SER A 23 -4.77 -8.20 -8.10
C SER A 23 -3.70 -8.26 -9.19
N CYS A 24 -2.52 -7.69 -8.95
CA CYS A 24 -1.39 -7.76 -9.89
C CYS A 24 -0.88 -9.20 -10.06
N ASP A 25 -0.77 -9.98 -8.98
CA ASP A 25 -0.40 -11.40 -9.04
C ASP A 25 -1.39 -12.23 -9.85
N ASN A 26 -2.68 -11.95 -9.68
CA ASN A 26 -3.73 -12.58 -10.48
C ASN A 26 -3.61 -12.21 -11.95
N ALA A 27 -3.24 -10.97 -12.29
CA ALA A 27 -3.00 -10.55 -13.67
C ALA A 27 -1.80 -11.29 -14.30
N LEU A 28 -0.74 -11.56 -13.54
CA LEU A 28 0.40 -12.36 -13.99
C LEU A 28 0.06 -13.84 -14.19
N THR A 29 -0.80 -14.40 -13.33
CA THR A 29 -1.09 -15.84 -13.29
C THR A 29 -2.22 -16.24 -14.23
N THR A 30 -3.31 -15.47 -14.26
CA THR A 30 -4.51 -15.78 -15.08
C THR A 30 -4.40 -15.32 -16.53
N GLY A 31 -3.30 -14.60 -16.85
CA GLY A 31 -2.89 -14.25 -18.20
C GLY A 31 -3.92 -13.41 -18.97
N PRO A 32 -4.24 -13.75 -20.24
CA PRO A 32 -4.98 -12.90 -21.19
C PRO A 32 -6.45 -12.64 -20.85
N ARG A 33 -6.93 -13.09 -19.69
CA ARG A 33 -8.32 -12.92 -19.25
C ARG A 33 -8.65 -11.48 -18.85
N THR A 34 -7.64 -10.66 -18.57
CA THR A 34 -7.79 -9.22 -18.37
C THR A 34 -6.93 -8.46 -19.36
N ALA A 35 -7.32 -7.22 -19.69
CA ALA A 35 -6.54 -6.38 -20.58
C ALA A 35 -5.14 -6.09 -20.03
N VAL A 36 -5.00 -5.94 -18.70
CA VAL A 36 -3.70 -5.75 -18.02
C VAL A 36 -2.86 -7.00 -18.14
N GLY A 37 -3.41 -8.17 -17.76
CA GLY A 37 -2.70 -9.45 -17.82
C GLY A 37 -2.26 -9.80 -19.23
N ARG A 38 -3.10 -9.50 -20.25
CA ARG A 38 -2.71 -9.66 -21.66
C ARG A 38 -1.50 -8.81 -22.02
N ARG A 39 -1.49 -7.52 -21.67
CA ARG A 39 -0.37 -6.63 -21.96
C ARG A 39 0.93 -7.11 -21.33
N TRP A 40 0.87 -7.57 -20.08
CA TRP A 40 2.06 -8.09 -19.39
C TRP A 40 2.54 -9.39 -20.02
N PHE A 41 1.61 -10.30 -20.34
CA PHE A 41 1.95 -11.56 -21.01
C PHE A 41 2.57 -11.35 -22.40
N ASP A 42 2.12 -10.34 -23.14
CA ASP A 42 2.65 -10.01 -24.46
C ASP A 42 3.99 -9.28 -24.40
N ALA A 43 4.23 -8.52 -23.34
CA ALA A 43 5.44 -7.73 -23.15
C ALA A 43 6.60 -8.54 -22.55
N THR A 44 6.33 -9.68 -21.91
CA THR A 44 7.37 -10.42 -21.18
C THR A 44 7.29 -11.93 -21.36
N ASP A 45 8.44 -12.60 -21.20
CA ASP A 45 8.50 -14.05 -21.04
C ASP A 45 8.24 -14.47 -19.58
N ALA A 46 8.49 -15.74 -19.26
CA ALA A 46 8.31 -16.26 -17.91
C ALA A 46 9.24 -15.58 -16.90
N ALA A 47 10.52 -15.43 -17.22
CA ALA A 47 11.50 -14.78 -16.34
C ALA A 47 11.12 -13.30 -16.09
N GLY A 48 10.63 -12.60 -17.10
CA GLY A 48 10.13 -11.24 -16.96
C GLY A 48 8.88 -11.15 -16.08
N ARG A 49 7.99 -12.15 -16.11
CA ARG A 49 6.84 -12.19 -15.20
C ARG A 49 7.28 -12.41 -13.75
N ASP A 50 8.28 -13.25 -13.52
CA ASP A 50 8.83 -13.47 -12.18
C ASP A 50 9.51 -12.19 -11.65
N ALA A 51 10.24 -11.47 -12.51
CA ALA A 51 10.81 -10.17 -12.18
C ALA A 51 9.73 -9.14 -11.80
N ILE A 52 8.64 -9.06 -12.57
CA ILE A 52 7.50 -8.19 -12.22
C ILE A 52 6.89 -8.62 -10.88
N ARG A 53 6.71 -9.94 -10.66
CA ARG A 53 6.17 -10.46 -9.41
C ARG A 53 6.96 -10.01 -8.20
N MET A 54 8.29 -10.03 -8.29
CA MET A 54 9.18 -9.56 -7.23
C MET A 54 9.08 -8.04 -7.02
N ALA A 55 8.91 -7.25 -8.07
CA ALA A 55 8.85 -5.79 -7.98
C ALA A 55 7.49 -5.22 -7.55
N ILE A 56 6.39 -5.97 -7.69
CA ILE A 56 5.03 -5.49 -7.38
C ILE A 56 4.91 -4.88 -5.97
N PRO A 57 5.36 -5.54 -4.88
CA PRO A 57 5.23 -4.99 -3.53
C PRO A 57 5.95 -3.65 -3.38
N ASP A 58 7.19 -3.54 -3.87
CA ASP A 58 7.98 -2.32 -3.77
C ASP A 58 7.30 -1.16 -4.52
N ILE A 59 6.72 -1.43 -5.69
CA ILE A 59 5.98 -0.43 -6.46
C ILE A 59 4.72 0.03 -5.73
N VAL A 60 3.96 -0.90 -5.14
CA VAL A 60 2.74 -0.57 -4.39
C VAL A 60 3.11 0.22 -3.13
N ASP A 61 4.17 -0.17 -2.44
CA ASP A 61 4.64 0.49 -1.23
C ASP A 61 5.10 1.91 -1.51
N GLU A 62 5.85 2.14 -2.59
CA GLU A 62 6.29 3.48 -2.99
C GLU A 62 5.11 4.42 -3.26
N VAL A 63 4.06 3.92 -3.94
CA VAL A 63 2.87 4.70 -4.22
C VAL A 63 2.11 5.05 -2.94
N ILE A 64 1.94 4.09 -2.03
CA ILE A 64 1.27 4.32 -0.74
C ILE A 64 2.09 5.31 0.12
N PHE A 65 3.40 5.15 0.18
CA PHE A 65 4.29 6.06 0.90
C PHE A 65 4.14 7.50 0.38
N HIS A 66 4.20 7.71 -0.94
CA HIS A 66 4.02 9.03 -1.52
C HIS A 66 2.62 9.60 -1.30
N PHE A 67 1.59 8.76 -1.35
CA PHE A 67 0.23 9.17 -1.04
C PHE A 67 0.11 9.67 0.41
N LEU A 68 0.65 8.92 1.38
CA LEU A 68 0.63 9.32 2.79
C LEU A 68 1.49 10.56 3.04
N ASN A 69 2.76 10.54 2.63
CA ASN A 69 3.71 11.61 2.92
C ASN A 69 3.41 12.89 2.14
N ARG A 70 3.31 12.81 0.80
CA ARG A 70 3.07 14.02 0.00
C ARG A 70 1.60 14.40 -0.07
N GLY A 71 0.73 13.40 -0.23
CA GLY A 71 -0.70 13.64 -0.29
C GLY A 71 -1.22 14.17 1.03
N ILE A 72 -1.02 13.44 2.12
CA ILE A 72 -1.66 13.76 3.39
C ILE A 72 -0.75 14.62 4.27
N ASP A 73 0.40 14.11 4.70
CA ASP A 73 1.25 14.77 5.70
C ASP A 73 1.71 16.17 5.24
N GLN A 74 2.04 16.33 3.96
CA GLN A 74 2.43 17.61 3.35
C GLN A 74 1.24 18.43 2.78
N GLY A 75 0.01 17.92 2.92
CA GLY A 75 -1.22 18.65 2.62
C GLY A 75 -1.54 18.84 1.13
N ALA A 76 -0.95 18.07 0.21
CA ALA A 76 -1.31 18.16 -1.21
C ALA A 76 -2.75 17.64 -1.50
N LEU A 77 -3.24 16.74 -0.67
CA LEU A 77 -4.55 16.10 -0.70
C LEU A 77 -5.11 16.10 0.73
N PRO A 78 -5.81 17.17 1.14
CA PRO A 78 -6.39 17.23 2.49
C PRO A 78 -7.47 16.16 2.64
N LEU A 79 -7.27 15.24 3.59
CA LEU A 79 -8.16 14.13 3.86
C LEU A 79 -8.49 14.09 5.35
N SER A 80 -9.73 13.71 5.66
CA SER A 80 -10.19 13.56 7.04
C SER A 80 -10.69 12.14 7.28
N LEU A 81 -10.48 11.65 8.50
CA LEU A 81 -11.00 10.38 8.98
C LEU A 81 -12.24 10.62 9.84
N ARG A 82 -13.29 9.83 9.61
CA ARG A 82 -14.38 9.73 10.58
C ARG A 82 -14.03 8.65 11.59
N THR A 83 -13.91 9.03 12.85
CA THR A 83 -13.56 8.15 13.97
C THR A 83 -14.76 7.31 14.41
N SER A 84 -14.49 6.30 15.24
CA SER A 84 -15.51 5.42 15.82
C SER A 84 -16.56 6.14 16.69
N ASP A 85 -16.19 7.27 17.31
CA ASP A 85 -17.12 8.13 18.07
C ASP A 85 -17.93 9.09 17.19
N GLY A 86 -17.72 9.05 15.87
CA GLY A 86 -18.43 9.86 14.88
C GLY A 86 -17.84 11.26 14.67
N SER A 87 -16.77 11.63 15.38
CA SER A 87 -16.03 12.85 15.09
C SER A 87 -15.27 12.75 13.76
N VAL A 88 -14.84 13.89 13.24
CA VAL A 88 -14.06 13.99 12.00
C VAL A 88 -12.76 14.69 12.33
N VAL A 89 -11.65 14.02 12.03
CA VAL A 89 -10.29 14.48 12.34
C VAL A 89 -9.50 14.63 11.06
N ASP A 90 -8.65 15.65 11.00
CA ASP A 90 -7.69 15.81 9.91
C ASP A 90 -6.62 14.72 10.02
N LEU A 91 -6.45 13.91 8.97
CA LEU A 91 -5.48 12.83 8.96
C LEU A 91 -4.05 13.36 9.11
N ALA A 92 -3.76 14.56 8.58
CA ALA A 92 -2.43 15.17 8.70
C ALA A 92 -2.12 15.66 10.12
N ALA A 93 -3.13 15.77 11.00
CA ALA A 93 -2.99 16.22 12.38
C ALA A 93 -2.99 15.06 13.39
N LEU A 94 -3.06 13.80 12.93
CA LEU A 94 -3.23 12.65 13.82
C LEU A 94 -1.94 12.19 14.50
N ASP A 95 -0.77 12.55 13.98
CA ASP A 95 0.50 12.10 14.56
C ASP A 95 1.68 13.02 14.17
N ASP A 96 2.65 13.17 15.08
CA ASP A 96 3.81 14.04 14.90
C ASP A 96 4.88 13.43 13.97
N ASP A 97 4.94 12.10 13.87
CA ASP A 97 5.93 11.38 13.03
C ASP A 97 5.48 11.24 11.56
N GLY A 98 4.23 11.63 11.26
CA GLY A 98 3.62 11.57 9.92
C GLY A 98 3.23 10.14 9.50
N LEU A 99 2.13 10.03 8.75
CA LEU A 99 1.59 8.73 8.31
C LEU A 99 2.57 7.98 7.41
N GLY A 100 3.32 8.71 6.56
CA GLY A 100 4.35 8.12 5.71
C GLY A 100 5.49 7.49 6.50
N GLY A 101 5.87 8.10 7.64
CA GLY A 101 6.88 7.56 8.54
C GLY A 101 6.43 6.23 9.14
N TRP A 102 5.24 6.20 9.74
CA TRP A 102 4.64 4.99 10.31
C TRP A 102 4.47 3.85 9.31
N PHE A 103 4.09 4.18 8.08
CA PHE A 103 4.00 3.18 7.00
C PHE A 103 5.35 2.50 6.75
N MET A 104 6.43 3.28 6.70
CA MET A 104 7.76 2.74 6.42
C MET A 104 8.35 1.95 7.59
N THR A 105 8.05 2.32 8.84
CA THR A 105 8.74 1.76 10.00
C THR A 105 7.94 0.72 10.79
N ASP A 106 6.60 0.69 10.66
CA ASP A 106 5.76 -0.17 11.51
C ASP A 106 4.62 -0.86 10.75
N TRP A 107 3.77 -0.11 10.03
CA TRP A 107 2.51 -0.66 9.54
C TRP A 107 2.69 -1.81 8.55
N ARG A 108 3.72 -1.74 7.68
CA ARG A 108 4.06 -2.83 6.77
C ARG A 108 4.39 -4.11 7.52
N GLN A 109 5.23 -4.02 8.55
CA GLN A 109 5.63 -5.18 9.34
C GLN A 109 4.46 -5.74 10.19
N ARG A 110 3.63 -4.85 10.74
CA ARG A 110 2.57 -5.26 11.69
C ARG A 110 1.30 -5.76 11.02
N TYR A 111 0.91 -5.20 9.88
CA TYR A 111 -0.44 -5.37 9.32
C TYR A 111 -0.48 -5.94 7.90
N SER A 112 0.66 -6.15 7.24
CA SER A 112 0.71 -6.76 5.90
C SER A 112 0.39 -8.25 5.96
N ASP A 113 -0.58 -8.69 5.15
CA ASP A 113 -0.83 -10.10 4.90
C ASP A 113 -0.10 -10.59 3.62
N GLU A 114 0.36 -9.66 2.76
CA GLU A 114 1.17 -9.94 1.57
C GLU A 114 2.67 -9.79 1.81
N ARG A 115 3.46 -10.23 0.81
CA ARG A 115 4.93 -10.05 0.81
C ARG A 115 5.32 -8.56 0.85
N PHE A 116 6.43 -8.28 1.53
CA PHE A 116 7.08 -6.97 1.57
C PHE A 116 8.58 -7.15 1.80
N SER A 117 9.37 -6.15 1.41
CA SER A 117 10.81 -6.09 1.67
C SER A 117 11.03 -5.35 2.99
N ASP A 118 11.61 -6.02 3.99
CA ASP A 118 12.04 -5.38 5.23
C ASP A 118 13.47 -4.86 5.04
N ASP A 119 13.57 -3.63 4.51
CA ASP A 119 14.85 -2.96 4.23
C ASP A 119 15.68 -2.66 5.50
N PHE A 120 15.12 -2.90 6.69
CA PHE A 120 15.76 -2.68 7.99
C PHE A 120 16.11 -3.97 8.74
N SER A 121 15.79 -5.14 8.17
CA SER A 121 16.23 -6.43 8.68
C SER A 121 17.56 -6.86 8.03
N GLU A 122 18.57 -7.15 8.86
CA GLU A 122 19.87 -7.70 8.42
C GLU A 122 19.78 -9.18 7.99
#